data_AF-A0A972TM35-F1
#
_entry.id   AF-A0A972TM35-F1
#
_cell.length_a   1.000
_cell.length_b   1.000
_cell.length_c   1.000
_cell.angle_alpha   90.00
_cell.angle_beta   90.00
_cell.angle_gamma   90.00
#
_symmetry.space_group_name_H-M   'P 1'
#
loop_
_entity.id
_entity.type
_entity.pdbx_description
1 polymer ?
#
loop_
_entity_poly.entity_id
_entity_poly.type
_entity_poly.pdbx_seq_one_letter_code
_entity_poly.pdbx_strand_id
1 'polypeptide(L)' 'MATLKELRKKRVLSQRDLADISGVSHATINRLENGLQEPRFKTIRKLAKALKVKPNEIEF' A
#
# COMPACT_ATOMS: atom_id res chain seq x y z
N MET A 1 -12.96 3.74 -5.45
CA MET A 1 -11.56 3.35 -5.13
C MET A 1 -11.17 4.05 -3.84
N ALA A 2 -10.11 3.61 -3.16
CA ALA A 2 -9.62 4.27 -1.96
C ALA A 2 -8.11 4.38 -2.01
N THR A 3 -7.57 5.45 -1.44
CA THR A 3 -6.13 5.66 -1.40
C THR A 3 -5.44 4.56 -0.59
N LEU A 4 -4.17 4.27 -0.92
CA LEU A 4 -3.33 3.34 -0.16
C LEU A 4 -3.37 3.64 1.36
N LYS A 5 -3.32 4.92 1.72
CA LYS A 5 -3.34 5.43 3.10
C LYS A 5 -4.66 5.14 3.81
N GLU A 6 -5.80 5.33 3.15
CA GLU A 6 -7.11 5.05 3.72
C GLU A 6 -7.29 3.55 3.95
N LEU A 7 -6.93 2.72 2.98
CA LEU A 7 -7.01 1.26 3.12
C LEU A 7 -6.14 0.74 4.26
N ARG A 8 -4.93 1.29 4.41
CA ARG A 8 -4.03 0.99 5.53
C ARG A 8 -4.66 1.38 6.87
N LYS A 9 -5.16 2.62 6.99
CA LYS A 9 -5.77 3.12 8.23
C LYS A 9 -7.05 2.37 8.62
N LYS A 10 -7.89 1.98 7.65
CA LYS A 10 -9.08 1.13 7.88
C LYS A 10 -8.74 -0.22 8.50
N ARG A 11 -7.49 -0.68 8.33
CA ARG A 11 -6.97 -1.92 8.93
C ARG A 11 -6.14 -1.68 10.20
N VAL A 12 -6.10 -0.45 10.70
CA VAL A 12 -5.34 -0.07 11.92
C VAL A 12 -3.84 -0.40 11.79
N LEU A 13 -3.30 -0.29 10.57
CA LEU A 13 -1.89 -0.55 10.30
C LEU A 13 -1.10 0.76 10.29
N SER A 14 0.09 0.79 10.88
CA SER A 14 1.12 1.78 10.60
C SER A 14 1.76 1.52 9.22
N GLN A 15 2.53 2.49 8.71
CA GLN A 15 3.29 2.28 7.47
C GLN A 15 4.32 1.14 7.63
N ARG A 16 4.86 0.93 8.84
CA ARG A 16 5.78 -0.18 9.15
C ARG A 16 5.05 -1.51 9.13
N ASP A 17 3.87 -1.58 9.75
CA ASP A 17 3.08 -2.82 9.73
C ASP A 17 2.72 -3.23 8.30
N LEU A 18 2.32 -2.27 7.46
CA LEU A 18 2.07 -2.55 6.04
C LEU A 18 3.34 -2.98 5.31
N ALA A 19 4.50 -2.41 5.65
CA ALA A 19 5.79 -2.81 5.07
C ALA A 19 6.11 -4.27 5.38
N ASP A 20 5.98 -4.64 6.66
CA ASP A 20 6.31 -5.96 7.17
C ASP A 20 5.38 -7.03 6.56
N ILE A 21 4.07 -6.75 6.50
CA ILE A 21 3.08 -7.70 5.98
C ILE A 21 3.15 -7.82 4.44
N SER A 22 3.45 -6.73 3.72
CA SER A 22 3.50 -6.73 2.25
C SER A 22 4.87 -7.13 1.68
N GLY A 23 5.93 -7.08 2.49
CA GLY A 23 7.31 -7.18 2.02
C GLY A 23 7.68 -6.09 1.02
N VAL A 24 7.09 -4.90 1.17
CA VAL A 24 7.44 -3.66 0.45
C VAL A 24 8.16 -2.76 1.46
N SER A 25 9.22 -2.07 1.05
CA SER A 25 9.96 -1.24 2.01
C SER A 25 9.08 -0.12 2.58
N HIS A 26 9.29 0.22 3.86
CA HIS A 26 8.65 1.37 4.50
C HIS A 26 8.83 2.66 3.70
N ALA A 27 10.04 2.89 3.16
CA ALA A 27 10.34 4.05 2.33
C ALA A 27 9.49 4.08 1.05
N THR A 28 9.28 2.93 0.40
CA THR A 28 8.39 2.83 -0.76
C THR A 28 6.95 3.12 -0.37
N ILE A 29 6.42 2.55 0.72
CA ILE A 29 5.06 2.83 1.18
C ILE A 29 4.88 4.33 1.47
N ASN A 30 5.84 4.96 2.15
CA ASN A 30 5.77 6.39 2.41
C ASN A 30 5.76 7.22 1.12
N ARG A 31 6.59 6.88 0.12
CA ARG A 31 6.59 7.59 -1.17
C ARG A 31 5.26 7.41 -1.92
N LEU A 32 4.71 6.19 -1.93
CA LEU A 32 3.41 5.91 -2.54
C LEU A 32 2.28 6.70 -1.86
N GLU A 33 2.20 6.68 -0.52
CA GLU A 33 1.13 7.40 0.21
C GLU A 33 1.18 8.93 0.08
N ASN A 34 2.30 9.48 -0.42
CA ASN A 34 2.46 10.91 -0.66
C ASN A 34 2.53 11.26 -2.16
N GLY A 35 2.25 10.31 -3.07
CA GLY A 35 2.29 10.55 -4.52
C GLY A 35 3.68 10.86 -5.06
N LEU A 36 4.74 10.52 -4.33
CA LEU A 36 6.14 10.81 -4.69
C LEU A 36 6.77 9.73 -5.58
N GLN A 37 6.03 8.65 -5.87
CA GLN A 37 6.50 7.54 -6.67
C GLN A 37 5.32 6.78 -7.27
N GLU A 38 5.44 6.40 -8.54
CA GLU A 38 4.52 5.47 -9.19
C GLU A 38 4.77 4.01 -8.76
N PRO A 39 3.73 3.23 -8.44
CA PRO A 39 3.87 1.83 -8.08
C PRO A 39 4.18 0.97 -9.30
N ARG A 40 5.04 -0.04 -9.13
CA ARG A 40 5.20 -1.11 -10.14
C ARG A 40 4.10 -2.16 -9.94
N PHE A 41 3.71 -2.87 -11.00
CA PHE A 41 2.73 -3.97 -10.93
C PHE A 41 2.99 -4.97 -9.80
N LYS A 42 4.26 -5.32 -9.54
CA LYS A 42 4.65 -6.21 -8.42
C LYS A 42 4.30 -5.60 -7.06
N THR A 43 4.50 -4.30 -6.88
CA THR A 43 4.17 -3.55 -5.66
C THR A 43 2.67 -3.48 -5.46
N ILE A 44 1.91 -3.19 -6.53
CA ILE A 44 0.44 -3.17 -6.47
C ILE A 44 -0.10 -4.51 -5.98
N ARG A 45 0.37 -5.63 -6.56
CA ARG A 45 -0.06 -6.98 -6.15
C ARG A 45 0.29 -7.30 -4.70
N LYS A 46 1.48 -6.92 -4.23
CA LYS A 46 1.91 -7.12 -2.84
C LYS A 46 1.02 -6.34 -1.86
N LEU A 47 0.79 -5.06 -2.14
CA LEU A 47 -0.04 -4.20 -1.29
C LEU A 47 -1.50 -4.64 -1.30
N ALA A 48 -2.07 -4.98 -2.45
CA ALA A 48 -3.42 -5.52 -2.57
C ALA A 48 -3.59 -6.81 -1.76
N LYS A 49 -2.63 -7.74 -1.83
CA LYS A 49 -2.63 -8.97 -1.03
C LYS A 49 -2.59 -8.66 0.48
N ALA A 50 -1.68 -7.78 0.92
CA ALA A 50 -1.55 -7.41 2.33
C ALA A 50 -2.81 -6.69 2.86
N LEU A 51 -3.41 -5.84 2.02
CA LEU A 51 -4.64 -5.10 2.33
C LEU A 51 -5.91 -5.88 2.01
N LYS A 52 -5.83 -7.16 1.62
CA LYS A 52 -6.96 -8.03 1.24
C LYS A 52 -8.01 -7.32 0.38
N VAL A 53 -7.57 -6.64 -0.66
CA VAL A 53 -8.39 -5.97 -1.68
C VAL A 53 -7.91 -6.37 -3.08
N LYS A 54 -8.69 -6.07 -4.11
CA LYS A 54 -8.25 -6.22 -5.50
C LYS A 54 -7.26 -5.10 -5.87
N PRO A 55 -6.30 -5.35 -6.77
CA PRO A 55 -5.35 -4.33 -7.25
C PRO A 55 -5.99 -3.02 -7.75
N ASN A 56 -7.15 -3.10 -8.40
CA ASN A 56 -7.86 -1.95 -8.94
C ASN A 56 -8.69 -1.17 -7.89
N GLU A 57 -8.68 -1.60 -6.63
CA GLU A 57 -9.33 -0.87 -5.54
C GLU A 57 -8.39 0.14 -4.87
N ILE A 58 -7.07 0.03 -5.12
CA ILE A 58 -6.04 0.92 -4.57
C ILE A 58 -5.78 2.06 -5.55
N GLU A 59 -5.94 3.27 -5.05
CA GLU A 59 -5.48 4.52 -5.67
C GLU A 59 -4.10 4.89 -5.07
N PHE A 60 -3.14 5.21 -5.94
CA PHE A 60 -1.74 5.48 -5.59
C PHE A 60 -1.38 6.93 -5.86
#